data_AF-A0A7C9VEZ0-F1
#
_entry.id   AF-A0A7C9VEZ0-F1
#
_cell.length_a   1.000
_cell.length_b   1.000
_cell.length_c   1.000
_cell.angle_alpha   90.00
_cell.angle_beta   90.00
_cell.angle_gamma   90.00
#
_symmetry.space_group_name_H-M   'P 1'
#
loop_
_entity.id
_entity.type
_entity.pdbx_description
1 polymer ?
#
loop_
_entity_poly.entity_id
_entity_poly.type
_entity_poly.pdbx_seq_one_letter_code
_entity_poly.pdbx_strand_id
1 'polypeptide(L)' 'RDAGVTEFLAKPISAKGLYQRILNVVANPRPFIKTKNYFGPDRRRNPNAAYIGVERRTGGKAEVMQQPSLLDKARSGN' A
#
# COMPACT_ATOMS: atom_id res chain seq x y z
N ARG A 1 6.03 -15.60 9.78
CA ARG A 1 4.68 -15.75 9.17
C ARG A 1 4.54 -14.60 8.16
N ASP A 2 5.43 -14.55 7.17
CA ASP A 2 5.83 -13.29 6.50
C ASP A 2 5.97 -13.46 4.99
N ALA A 3 4.92 -13.93 4.32
CA ALA A 3 4.85 -13.90 2.86
C ALA A 3 3.81 -12.87 2.40
N GLY A 4 3.85 -11.67 3.00
CA GLY A 4 2.78 -10.66 2.95
C GLY A 4 2.21 -10.41 1.55
N VAL A 5 0.88 -10.32 1.47
CA VAL A 5 0.15 -10.04 0.24
C VAL A 5 0.17 -8.53 -0.05
N THR A 6 0.67 -8.13 -1.21
CA THR A 6 0.72 -6.72 -1.63
C THR A 6 -0.64 -6.21 -2.12
N GLU A 7 -1.36 -7.03 -2.88
CA GLU A 7 -2.67 -6.72 -3.46
C GLU A 7 -3.58 -7.95 -3.44
N PHE A 8 -4.90 -7.72 -3.42
CA PHE A 8 -5.90 -8.80 -3.44
C PHE A 8 -7.04 -8.50 -4.41
N LEU A 9 -7.61 -9.57 -4.96
CA LEU A 9 -8.81 -9.58 -5.80
C LEU A 9 -9.73 -10.71 -5.36
N ALA A 10 -11.03 -10.40 -5.27
CA ALA A 10 -12.05 -11.42 -5.11
C ALA A 10 -12.36 -12.06 -6.47
N LYS A 11 -12.74 -13.35 -6.47
CA LYS A 11 -13.27 -14.03 -7.64
C LYS A 11 -14.74 -13.64 -7.88
N PRO A 12 -15.27 -13.74 -9.12
CA PRO A 12 -14.55 -14.02 -10.36
C PRO A 12 -13.64 -12.85 -10.78
N ILE A 13 -12.49 -13.18 -11.36
CA ILE A 13 -11.46 -12.19 -11.71
C ILE A 13 -11.61 -11.80 -13.17
N SER A 14 -11.63 -10.49 -13.47
CA SER A 14 -11.54 -9.97 -14.84
C SER A 14 -10.10 -9.64 -15.23
N ALA A 15 -9.78 -9.72 -16.52
CA ALA A 15 -8.45 -9.33 -17.03
C ALA A 15 -8.10 -7.88 -16.66
N LYS A 16 -9.08 -6.96 -16.78
CA LYS A 16 -8.93 -5.56 -16.36
C LYS A 16 -8.61 -5.45 -14.86
N GLY A 17 -9.31 -6.20 -14.02
CA GLY A 17 -9.10 -6.18 -12.57
C GLY A 17 -7.71 -6.67 -12.20
N LEU A 18 -7.25 -7.76 -12.82
CA LEU A 18 -5.90 -8.29 -12.62
C LEU A 18 -4.82 -7.30 -13.06
N TYR A 19 -4.95 -6.76 -14.27
CA TYR A 19 -4.02 -5.78 -14.83
C TYR A 19 -3.85 -4.56 -13.91
N GLN A 20 -4.97 -4.00 -13.42
CA GLN A 20 -4.93 -2.84 -12.54
C GLN A 20 -4.16 -3.11 -11.23
N ARG A 21 -4.26 -4.32 -10.67
CA ARG A 21 -3.53 -4.67 -9.44
C ARG A 21 -2.04 -4.78 -9.69
N ILE A 22 -1.64 -5.41 -10.79
CA ILE A 22 -0.22 -5.53 -11.16
C ILE A 22 0.37 -4.13 -11.40
N LEU A 23 -0.33 -3.28 -12.17
CA LEU A 23 0.10 -1.90 -12.40
C LEU A 23 0.29 -1.13 -11.10
N ASN A 24 -0.66 -1.22 -10.17
CA ASN A 24 -0.56 -0.52 -8.89
C ASN A 24 0.65 -0.98 -8.08
N VAL A 25 0.97 -2.28 -8.06
CA VAL A 25 2.17 -2.79 -7.37
C VAL A 25 3.45 -2.21 -7.96
N VAL A 26 3.52 -2.08 -9.28
CA VAL A 26 4.72 -1.62 -9.99
C VAL A 26 4.91 -0.10 -9.85
N ALA A 27 3.84 0.66 -10.09
CA ALA A 27 3.90 2.12 -10.17
C ALA A 27 3.70 2.81 -8.82
N ASN A 28 2.91 2.23 -7.92
CA ASN A 28 2.48 2.87 -6.68
C ASN A 28 2.59 1.89 -5.50
N PRO A 29 3.79 1.37 -5.17
CA PRO A 29 3.95 0.48 -4.04
C PRO A 29 3.52 1.19 -2.75
N ARG A 30 2.84 0.44 -1.88
CA ARG A 30 2.38 1.00 -0.60
C ARG A 30 3.56 1.16 0.36
N PRO A 31 3.60 2.24 1.16
CA PRO A 31 4.59 2.39 2.21
C PRO A 31 4.42 1.29 3.27
N PHE A 32 5.51 0.99 3.97
CA PHE A 32 5.46 0.19 5.19
C PHE A 32 5.18 1.10 6.38
N ILE A 33 4.34 0.62 7.29
CA ILE A 33 3.98 1.30 8.52
C ILE A 33 4.58 0.54 9.67
N LYS A 34 5.40 1.22 10.47
CA LYS A 34 5.98 0.69 11.70
C LYS A 34 5.35 1.37 12.90
N THR A 35 4.87 0.55 13.82
CA THR A 35 4.31 0.94 15.11
C THR A 35 4.82 -0.05 16.17
N LYS A 36 4.51 0.19 17.45
CA LYS A 36 4.85 -0.75 18.52
C LYS A 36 4.32 -2.17 18.29
N ASN A 37 3.14 -2.31 17.67
CA ASN A 37 2.41 -3.57 17.58
C ASN A 37 2.18 -4.06 16.14
N TYR A 38 2.70 -3.36 15.13
CA TYR A 38 2.49 -3.69 13.72
C TYR A 38 3.66 -3.20 12.89
N PHE A 39 4.15 -4.07 12.01
CA PHE A 39 5.09 -3.76 10.95
C PHE A 39 4.61 -4.41 9.64
N GLY A 40 4.44 -3.62 8.59
CA GLY A 40 4.02 -4.13 7.28
C GLY A 40 3.41 -3.06 6.37
N PRO A 41 2.96 -3.43 5.15
CA PRO A 41 2.41 -2.48 4.19
C PRO A 41 1.17 -1.73 4.73
N ASP A 42 1.04 -0.43 4.46
CA ASP A 42 -0.04 0.43 5.00
C ASP A 42 -1.43 -0.11 4.67
N ARG A 43 -2.14 -0.69 5.64
CA ARG A 43 -3.45 -1.33 5.44
C ARG A 43 -4.54 -0.38 4.93
N ARG A 44 -4.30 0.93 4.88
CA ARG A 44 -5.22 1.94 4.35
C ARG A 44 -5.15 1.98 2.81
N ARG A 45 -6.27 1.72 2.14
CA ARG A 45 -6.38 1.80 0.66
C ARG A 45 -6.94 3.11 0.13
N ASN A 46 -7.74 3.80 0.96
CA ASN A 46 -8.29 5.10 0.63
C ASN A 46 -8.14 6.01 1.87
N PRO A 47 -7.00 6.68 2.03
CA PRO A 47 -6.89 7.73 3.02
C PRO A 47 -7.78 8.87 2.55
N ASN A 48 -9.00 8.94 3.08
CA ASN A 48 -9.88 10.06 2.80
C ASN A 48 -9.29 11.32 3.46
N ALA A 49 -8.54 12.10 2.68
CA ALA A 49 -7.90 13.34 3.12
C ALA A 49 -8.93 14.42 3.44
N ALA A 50 -10.15 14.30 2.91
CA ALA A 50 -11.25 15.23 3.14
C ALA A 50 -12.17 14.80 4.31
N TYR A 51 -11.66 14.01 5.27
CA TYR A 51 -12.45 13.67 6.46
C TYR A 51 -12.53 14.87 7.41
N ILE A 52 -13.74 15.43 7.58
CA ILE A 52 -14.00 16.64 8.38
C ILE A 52 -14.36 16.31 9.84
N GLY A 53 -14.58 15.04 10.17
CA GLY A 53 -14.91 14.60 11.53
C GLY A 53 -13.70 14.49 12.46
N VAL A 54 -13.97 14.28 13.75
CA VAL A 54 -12.92 14.03 14.76
C VAL A 54 -12.18 12.73 14.43
N GLU A 55 -10.84 12.77 14.44
CA GLU A 55 -10.00 11.59 14.21
C GLU A 55 -10.31 10.50 15.26
N ARG A 56 -10.70 9.30 14.77
CA ARG A 56 -11.09 8.16 15.62
C ARG A 56 -10.01 7.08 15.71
N ARG A 57 -8.93 7.20 14.93
CA ARG A 57 -7.86 6.22 14.91
C ARG A 57 -6.97 6.38 16.15
N THR A 58 -6.93 5.33 16.94
CA THR A 58 -5.97 5.18 18.05
C THR A 58 -4.60 4.73 17.48
N GLY A 59 -3.50 5.29 17.98
CA GLY A 59 -2.15 4.83 17.60
C GLY A 59 -1.11 5.93 17.32
N GLY A 60 -1.51 7.21 17.36
CA GLY A 60 -0.57 8.32 17.22
C GLY A 60 0.13 8.38 15.86
N LYS A 61 1.30 9.03 15.82
CA LYS A 61 2.16 9.07 14.62
C LYS A 61 2.84 7.71 14.44
N ALA A 62 2.60 7.08 13.30
CA ALA A 62 3.33 5.88 12.89
C ALA A 62 4.54 6.28 12.03
N GLU A 63 5.60 5.48 12.07
CA GLU A 63 6.74 5.67 11.19
C GLU A 63 6.37 5.12 9.80
N VAL A 64 6.39 5.99 8.80
CA VAL A 64 6.02 5.68 7.41
C VAL A 64 7.30 5.50 6.61
N MET A 65 7.55 4.26 6.19
CA MET A 65 8.70 3.89 5.37
C MET A 65 8.27 3.78 3.91
N GLN A 66 8.60 4.79 3.11
CA GLN A 66 8.27 4.80 1.68
C GLN A 66 9.04 3.71 0.95
N GLN A 67 8.37 3.04 0.01
CA GLN A 67 9.03 2.09 -0.89
C GLN A 67 9.18 2.75 -2.27
N PRO A 68 10.39 2.71 -2.87
CA PRO A 68 10.56 3.22 -4.23
C PRO A 68 9.74 2.37 -5.20
N SER A 69 9.13 3.00 -6.21
CA SER A 69 8.39 2.26 -7.23
C SER A 69 9.34 1.36 -8.02
N LEU A 70 8.86 0.17 -8.39
CA LEU A 70 9.63 -0.74 -9.25
C LEU A 70 9.88 -0.09 -10.62
N LEU A 71 8.95 0.77 -11.03
CA LEU A 71 9.08 1.56 -12.25
C LEU A 71 10.25 2.55 -12.16
N ASP A 72 10.38 3.29 -11.06
CA ASP A 72 11.48 4.24 -10.86
C ASP A 72 12.82 3.51 -10.75
N LYS A 73 12.84 2.37 -10.04
CA LYS A 73 14.02 1.52 -9.93
C LYS A 73 14.49 1.00 -11.30
N ALA A 74 13.57 0.65 -12.18
CA ALA A 74 13.88 0.22 -13.54
C ALA A 74 14.43 1.37 -14.40
N ARG A 75 13.97 2.61 -14.18
CA ARG A 75 14.48 3.80 -14.89
C ARG A 75 15.87 4.23 -14.41
N SER A 76 16.17 4.08 -13.12
CA SER A 76 17.46 4.45 -12.54
C SER A 76 18.57 3.41 -12.76
N GLY A 77 18.22 2.23 -13.30
CA GLY A 77 19.13 1.10 -13.50
C GLY A 77 19.76 1.02 -14.90
N ASN A 78 19.68 2.08 -15.70
CA ASN A 78 20.43 2.27 -16.96
C ASN A 78 21.52 3.32 -16.78
#